data_AF-U6MLG4-F1
#
_entry.id   AF-U6MLG4-F1
#
_cell.length_a   1.000
_cell.length_b   1.000
_cell.length_c   1.000
_cell.angle_alpha   90.00
_cell.angle_beta   90.00
_cell.angle_gamma   90.00
#
_symmetry.space_group_name_H-M   'P 1'
#
loop_
_entity.id
_entity.type
_entity.pdbx_description
1 polymer ?
#
loop_
_entity_poly.entity_id
_entity_poly.type
_entity_poly.pdbx_seq_one_letter_code
_entity_poly.pdbx_strand_id
1 'polypeptide(L)'
;MNSLLRNAAAIGRRSLCTGVACSRPSNYNLVKMNGGCSVEGVLSTAGVQHTLHQRQQWRHFSSAEKQTEGARSVPAFDIEGKIKVENPVVELDGDEMTRILWAWIKEKLILPYLDVNLKYFDLSLPNRDATDDQITLDAAEAIKKYNVGIKCATITPDAARVKEFGLKQMWKSPNGTIRNILDGTVFRAPILISNVPRLVPGWRKPIVIGRHAYGDQYKSKALLCDGPGLFEMVFTPADSSKPPQRETVFKFEGPGLMLSMYNTVQSIRGFALSSFNFALSQASPGALMAKS
;
A
#
# COMPACT_ATOMS: atom_id res chain seq x y z
N MET A 1 3.38 9.53 -52.62
CA MET A 1 2.52 10.31 -51.71
C MET A 1 3.41 11.07 -50.73
N ASN A 2 3.72 12.30 -51.13
CA ASN A 2 4.42 13.32 -50.34
C ASN A 2 3.38 14.25 -49.71
N SER A 3 3.79 14.92 -48.63
CA SER A 3 3.07 15.93 -47.83
C SER A 3 2.13 15.37 -46.77
N LEU A 4 2.54 15.52 -45.50
CA LEU A 4 1.73 15.83 -44.30
C LEU A 4 2.48 15.66 -42.96
N LEU A 5 3.83 15.66 -42.94
CA LEU A 5 4.63 15.58 -41.70
C LEU A 5 5.66 16.70 -41.53
N ARG A 6 5.28 17.95 -41.83
CA ARG A 6 6.03 19.14 -41.41
C ARG A 6 5.06 20.24 -41.01
N ASN A 7 4.75 20.34 -39.71
CA ASN A 7 4.33 21.58 -39.05
C ASN A 7 4.14 21.33 -37.54
N ALA A 8 5.25 21.23 -36.80
CA ALA A 8 5.28 21.45 -35.35
C ALA A 8 6.72 21.79 -34.91
N ALA A 9 7.35 22.75 -35.57
CA ALA A 9 8.61 23.35 -35.14
C ALA A 9 8.72 24.75 -35.74
N ALA A 10 8.16 25.77 -35.08
CA ALA A 10 8.60 27.18 -35.17
C ALA A 10 7.61 28.15 -34.51
N ILE A 11 7.58 28.24 -33.18
CA ILE A 11 7.26 29.47 -32.42
C ILE A 11 7.96 29.28 -31.06
N GLY A 12 8.86 30.10 -30.55
CA GLY A 12 9.45 31.37 -30.94
C GLY A 12 10.20 31.82 -29.68
N ARG A 13 11.53 31.85 -29.74
CA ARG A 13 12.39 32.36 -28.67
C ARG A 13 12.04 33.85 -28.44
N ARG A 14 11.69 34.23 -27.21
CA ARG A 14 11.91 35.60 -26.73
C ARG A 14 12.60 35.57 -25.37
N SER A 15 13.83 36.05 -25.42
CA SER A 15 14.66 36.47 -24.29
C SER A 15 14.04 37.69 -23.62
N LEU A 16 13.99 37.69 -22.29
CA LEU A 16 13.96 38.90 -21.48
C LEU A 16 14.97 38.71 -20.34
N CYS A 17 16.15 39.28 -20.55
CA CYS A 17 17.09 39.61 -19.48
C CYS A 17 16.52 40.79 -18.68
N THR A 18 16.37 40.62 -17.38
CA THR A 18 16.45 41.71 -16.41
C THR A 18 17.20 41.19 -15.20
N GLY A 19 18.42 41.68 -15.01
CA GLY A 19 19.25 41.36 -13.85
C GLY A 19 18.75 42.09 -12.61
N VAL A 20 18.71 41.38 -11.49
CA VAL A 20 18.82 41.95 -10.16
C VAL A 20 19.76 41.04 -9.37
N ALA A 21 20.91 41.58 -9.02
CA ALA A 21 21.87 40.98 -8.12
C ALA A 21 21.37 41.13 -6.67
N CYS A 22 21.44 40.06 -5.88
CA CYS A 22 21.44 40.15 -4.42
C CYS A 22 22.22 38.96 -3.82
N SER A 23 23.44 39.28 -3.40
CA SER A 23 24.28 38.70 -2.33
C SER A 23 23.83 37.42 -1.61
N ARG A 24 24.72 36.42 -1.64
CA ARG A 24 24.76 35.25 -0.74
C ARG A 24 25.08 35.67 0.70
N PRO A 25 24.43 35.13 1.73
CA PRO A 25 25.00 35.08 3.07
C PRO A 25 25.83 33.81 3.24
N SER A 26 27.14 33.98 3.42
CA SER A 26 28.01 33.00 4.05
C SER A 26 27.72 32.96 5.54
N ASN A 27 27.39 31.80 6.11
CA ASN A 27 27.59 31.48 7.52
C ASN A 27 27.48 29.96 7.72
N TYR A 28 28.57 29.25 7.46
CA TYR A 28 28.79 27.90 7.98
C TYR A 28 29.55 28.03 9.29
N ASN A 29 28.87 27.86 10.42
CA ASN A 29 29.53 27.62 11.69
C ASN A 29 29.89 26.14 11.79
N LEU A 30 31.17 25.84 11.61
CA LEU A 30 31.81 24.59 12.02
C LEU A 30 31.83 24.52 13.55
N VAL A 31 31.07 23.59 14.13
CA VAL A 31 31.31 23.14 15.51
C VAL A 31 32.29 21.97 15.45
N LYS A 32 33.54 22.23 15.83
CA LYS A 32 34.52 21.20 16.20
C LYS A 32 34.13 20.63 17.56
N MET A 33 34.03 19.31 17.66
CA MET A 33 34.10 18.57 18.92
C MET A 33 35.21 17.53 18.77
N ASN A 34 36.39 17.84 19.31
CA ASN A 34 37.46 16.89 19.60
C ASN A 34 37.20 16.32 21.00
N GLY A 35 37.31 15.01 21.17
CA GLY A 35 37.30 14.38 22.49
C GLY A 35 37.06 12.87 22.40
N GLY A 36 38.11 12.11 22.09
CA GLY A 36 38.11 10.67 22.28
C GLY A 36 38.25 10.31 23.76
N CYS A 37 37.64 9.21 24.17
CA CYS A 37 38.07 8.45 25.34
C CYS A 37 37.71 6.98 25.12
N SER A 38 38.74 6.20 24.85
CA SER A 38 38.78 4.74 24.84
C SER A 38 38.97 4.23 26.26
N VAL A 39 38.24 3.18 26.66
CA VAL A 39 38.66 2.33 27.77
C VAL A 39 38.32 0.86 27.44
N GLU A 40 39.36 0.05 27.28
CA GLU A 40 39.31 -1.42 27.31
C GLU A 40 39.54 -1.92 28.75
N GLY A 41 38.94 -3.09 29.06
CA GLY A 41 39.44 -4.06 30.04
C GLY A 41 38.69 -4.11 31.38
N VAL A 42 38.04 -5.24 31.71
CA VAL A 42 38.63 -6.47 32.30
C VAL A 42 37.48 -7.43 32.71
N LEU A 43 37.70 -8.73 32.50
CA LEU A 43 36.86 -9.86 32.88
C LEU A 43 36.62 -10.00 34.40
N SER A 44 35.43 -10.46 34.80
CA SER A 44 35.28 -11.37 35.95
C SER A 44 33.97 -12.16 35.88
N THR A 45 34.09 -13.44 36.19
CA THR A 45 33.15 -14.55 36.09
C THR A 45 32.18 -14.63 37.27
N ALA A 46 30.89 -14.90 37.02
CA ALA A 46 30.05 -15.76 37.86
C ALA A 46 28.77 -16.13 37.10
N GLY A 47 28.55 -17.43 36.90
CA GLY A 47 27.44 -17.94 36.10
C GLY A 47 26.09 -17.92 36.82
N VAL A 48 25.02 -17.91 36.01
CA VAL A 48 23.73 -18.51 36.34
C VAL A 48 23.17 -19.11 35.05
N GLN A 49 23.07 -20.43 35.01
CA GLN A 49 22.24 -21.15 34.03
C GLN A 49 20.77 -20.79 34.29
N HIS A 50 20.03 -20.39 33.26
CA HIS A 50 18.58 -20.56 33.29
C HIS A 50 18.09 -21.03 31.92
N THR A 51 17.43 -22.17 31.98
CA THR A 51 16.84 -22.96 30.90
C THR A 51 15.74 -22.20 30.18
N LEU A 52 15.81 -22.26 28.84
CA LEU A 52 14.77 -21.87 27.90
C LEU A 52 13.56 -22.81 28.01
N HIS A 53 12.44 -22.30 28.50
CA HIS A 53 11.09 -22.73 28.08
C HIS A 53 10.04 -21.75 28.65
N GLN A 54 9.67 -20.73 27.86
CA GLN A 54 8.44 -19.99 28.11
C GLN A 54 7.58 -20.05 26.85
N ARG A 55 6.65 -21.01 26.86
CA ARG A 55 5.45 -21.00 26.02
C ARG A 55 4.70 -19.69 26.29
N GLN A 56 4.67 -18.79 25.31
CA GLN A 56 3.77 -17.64 25.35
C GLN A 56 2.35 -18.12 25.04
N GLN A 57 1.58 -18.41 26.09
CA GLN A 57 0.12 -18.50 26.00
C GLN A 57 -0.44 -17.09 25.83
N TRP A 58 -1.00 -16.82 24.65
CA TRP A 58 -1.83 -15.65 24.39
C TRP A 58 -3.10 -15.77 25.22
N ARG A 59 -3.16 -15.04 26.34
CA ARG A 59 -4.37 -14.94 27.15
C ARG A 59 -5.35 -14.03 26.42
N HIS A 60 -6.48 -14.62 26.00
CA HIS A 60 -7.71 -13.86 25.81
C HIS A 60 -7.95 -13.01 27.06
N PHE A 61 -8.06 -11.69 26.90
CA PHE A 61 -8.62 -10.83 27.93
C PHE A 61 -10.12 -11.12 28.02
N SER A 62 -10.46 -12.18 28.76
CA SER A 62 -11.80 -12.38 29.27
C SER A 62 -11.94 -11.50 30.50
N SER A 63 -12.64 -10.38 30.33
CA SER A 63 -13.05 -9.54 31.46
C SER A 63 -14.09 -10.30 32.25
N ALA A 64 -13.68 -10.85 33.40
CA ALA A 64 -14.62 -11.36 34.39
C ALA A 64 -15.36 -10.15 35.01
N GLU A 65 -16.56 -9.87 34.52
CA GLU A 65 -17.47 -8.90 35.13
C GLU A 65 -17.97 -9.43 36.48
N LYS A 66 -17.55 -8.78 37.56
CA LYS A 66 -18.30 -8.81 38.83
C LYS A 66 -19.59 -8.02 38.61
N GLN A 67 -20.72 -8.71 38.66
CA GLN A 67 -22.03 -8.07 38.79
C GLN A 67 -22.05 -7.22 40.06
N THR A 68 -22.10 -5.91 39.87
CA THR A 68 -22.59 -4.96 40.86
C THR A 68 -23.66 -4.15 40.16
N GLU A 69 -24.91 -4.31 40.63
CA GLU A 69 -26.03 -3.49 40.21
C GLU A 69 -25.78 -2.05 40.67
N GLY A 70 -25.25 -1.24 39.76
CA GLY A 70 -25.02 0.18 39.92
C GLY A 70 -25.26 0.84 38.57
N ALA A 71 -26.06 1.90 38.56
CA ALA A 71 -26.57 2.61 37.39
C ALA A 71 -25.60 2.60 36.19
N ARG A 72 -26.06 2.04 35.06
CA ARG A 72 -25.37 2.15 33.76
C ARG A 72 -25.01 3.62 33.54
N SER A 73 -23.72 3.93 33.52
CA SER A 73 -23.24 5.23 33.06
C SER A 73 -23.61 5.35 31.59
N VAL A 74 -24.71 6.05 31.31
CA VAL A 74 -25.04 6.47 29.96
C VAL A 74 -23.86 7.31 29.47
N PRO A 75 -23.20 6.95 28.36
CA PRO A 75 -22.11 7.78 27.85
C PRO A 75 -22.65 9.19 27.60
N ALA A 76 -21.84 10.20 27.92
CA ALA A 76 -22.24 11.63 27.95
C ALA A 76 -22.77 12.20 26.61
N PHE A 77 -22.98 11.37 25.59
CA PHE A 77 -23.41 11.72 24.25
C PHE A 77 -24.55 10.85 23.68
N ASP A 78 -25.24 10.04 24.50
CA ASP A 78 -26.40 9.27 24.04
C ASP A 78 -27.68 10.13 24.04
N ILE A 79 -27.77 11.07 23.09
CA ILE A 79 -28.91 11.98 22.99
C ILE A 79 -30.03 11.41 22.09
N GLU A 80 -29.74 10.49 21.15
CA GLU A 80 -30.77 9.90 20.25
C GLU A 80 -30.49 8.43 19.80
N GLY A 81 -29.71 7.65 20.56
CA GLY A 81 -29.36 6.27 20.19
C GLY A 81 -28.36 6.15 19.03
N LYS A 82 -27.99 4.91 18.68
CA LYS A 82 -27.01 4.64 17.60
C LYS A 82 -27.62 4.78 16.21
N ILE A 83 -26.88 5.36 15.27
CA ILE A 83 -27.24 5.40 13.84
C ILE A 83 -27.26 3.98 13.28
N LYS A 84 -28.40 3.57 12.73
CA LYS A 84 -28.60 2.25 12.12
C LYS A 84 -27.95 2.21 10.74
N VAL A 85 -27.09 1.22 10.50
CA VAL A 85 -26.49 0.97 9.19
C VAL A 85 -27.08 -0.30 8.60
N GLU A 86 -27.84 -0.17 7.51
CA GLU A 86 -28.57 -1.29 6.90
C GLU A 86 -27.63 -2.37 6.33
N ASN A 87 -26.63 -1.93 5.56
CA ASN A 87 -25.73 -2.85 4.87
C ASN A 87 -24.49 -3.16 5.72
N PRO A 88 -24.04 -4.43 5.75
CA PRO A 88 -22.83 -4.79 6.45
C PRO A 88 -21.58 -4.20 5.80
N VAL A 89 -20.54 -3.97 6.60
CA VAL A 89 -19.23 -3.51 6.15
C VAL A 89 -18.20 -4.60 6.45
N VAL A 90 -17.34 -4.89 5.47
CA VAL A 90 -16.24 -5.86 5.66
C VAL A 90 -15.11 -5.18 6.41
N GLU A 91 -14.75 -5.71 7.57
CA GLU A 91 -13.62 -5.24 8.39
C GLU A 91 -12.43 -6.17 8.18
N LEU A 92 -11.31 -5.61 7.71
CA LEU A 92 -10.07 -6.33 7.50
C LEU A 92 -9.04 -5.79 8.50
N ASP A 93 -8.79 -6.55 9.57
CA ASP A 93 -7.84 -6.15 10.62
C ASP A 93 -6.38 -6.27 10.14
N GLY A 94 -5.45 -5.76 10.94
CA GLY A 94 -4.06 -5.55 10.54
C GLY A 94 -3.03 -5.98 11.57
N ASP A 95 -1.85 -5.37 11.44
CA ASP A 95 -0.65 -5.71 12.21
C ASP A 95 -0.12 -4.50 13.02
N GLU A 96 0.81 -4.79 13.93
CA GLU A 96 1.63 -3.83 14.68
C GLU A 96 0.81 -2.69 15.35
N MET A 97 1.33 -1.47 15.34
CA MET A 97 0.69 -0.29 15.95
C MET A 97 -0.67 0.02 15.34
N THR A 98 -0.85 -0.25 14.04
CA THR A 98 -2.11 0.02 13.37
C THR A 98 -3.24 -0.86 13.87
N ARG A 99 -2.98 -2.11 14.26
CA ARG A 99 -3.99 -3.00 14.88
C ARG A 99 -4.49 -2.42 16.21
N ILE A 100 -3.59 -1.91 17.04
CA ILE A 100 -3.95 -1.31 18.34
C ILE A 100 -4.79 -0.05 18.15
N LEU A 101 -4.35 0.86 17.27
CA LEU A 101 -5.09 2.09 16.97
C LEU A 101 -6.45 1.79 16.33
N TRP A 102 -6.52 0.75 15.49
CA TRP A 102 -7.77 0.33 14.85
C TRP A 102 -8.81 -0.12 15.88
N ALA A 103 -8.41 -0.90 16.89
CA ALA A 103 -9.28 -1.26 17.99
C ALA A 103 -9.82 -0.01 18.73
N TRP A 104 -8.95 0.97 19.03
CA TRP A 104 -9.36 2.20 19.70
C TRP A 104 -10.31 3.05 18.85
N ILE A 105 -10.06 3.18 17.54
CA ILE A 105 -10.96 3.89 16.63
C ILE A 105 -12.33 3.21 16.64
N LYS A 106 -12.36 1.89 16.51
CA LYS A 106 -13.61 1.12 16.49
C LYS A 106 -14.39 1.27 17.79
N GLU A 107 -13.74 1.07 18.93
CA GLU A 107 -14.38 1.09 20.25
C GLU A 107 -14.80 2.49 20.71
N LYS A 108 -14.03 3.53 20.39
CA LYS A 108 -14.26 4.88 20.92
C LYS A 108 -14.97 5.82 19.94
N LEU A 109 -14.82 5.61 18.63
CA LEU A 109 -15.27 6.55 17.61
C LEU A 109 -16.31 5.97 16.64
N ILE A 110 -16.47 4.65 16.58
CA ILE A 110 -17.41 3.99 15.65
C ILE A 110 -18.57 3.36 16.42
N LEU A 111 -18.30 2.30 17.18
CA LEU A 111 -19.33 1.48 17.84
C LEU A 111 -20.19 2.20 18.90
N PRO A 112 -19.74 3.29 19.55
CA PRO A 112 -20.62 4.07 20.43
C PRO A 112 -21.72 4.79 19.65
N TYR A 113 -21.50 5.12 18.38
CA TYR A 113 -22.37 5.97 17.57
C TYR A 113 -23.08 5.23 16.43
N LEU A 114 -22.50 4.13 15.94
CA LEU A 114 -23.03 3.33 14.84
C LEU A 114 -23.44 1.93 15.31
N ASP A 115 -24.64 1.52 14.93
CA ASP A 115 -25.07 0.12 14.95
C ASP A 115 -24.85 -0.46 13.55
N VAL A 116 -23.65 -1.01 13.36
CA VAL A 116 -23.14 -1.50 12.08
C VAL A 116 -22.74 -2.97 12.18
N ASN A 117 -23.19 -3.76 11.20
CA ASN A 117 -22.83 -5.18 11.08
C ASN A 117 -21.45 -5.32 10.42
N LEU A 118 -20.42 -5.58 11.22
CA LEU A 118 -19.06 -5.78 10.72
C LEU A 118 -18.82 -7.25 10.37
N LYS A 119 -18.46 -7.53 9.11
CA LYS A 119 -17.96 -8.84 8.68
C LYS A 119 -16.46 -8.86 8.88
N TYR A 120 -16.02 -9.43 9.99
CA TYR A 120 -14.64 -9.37 10.45
C TYR A 120 -13.75 -10.44 9.79
N PHE A 121 -12.58 -10.02 9.32
CA PHE A 121 -11.51 -10.85 8.78
C PHE A 121 -10.18 -10.40 9.39
N ASP A 122 -9.47 -11.30 10.05
CA ASP A 122 -8.16 -11.01 10.64
C ASP A 122 -7.05 -11.21 9.59
N LEU A 123 -6.54 -10.13 9.00
CA LEU A 123 -5.46 -10.21 8.02
C LEU A 123 -4.08 -10.02 8.65
N SER A 124 -3.96 -10.18 9.98
CA SER A 124 -2.64 -10.19 10.60
C SER A 124 -1.75 -11.28 10.02
N LEU A 125 -0.45 -11.03 10.04
CA LEU A 125 0.54 -11.93 9.51
C LEU A 125 0.45 -13.34 10.13
N PRO A 126 0.27 -13.52 11.46
CA PRO A 126 0.08 -14.86 12.04
C PRO A 126 -1.16 -15.58 11.53
N ASN A 127 -2.30 -14.89 11.38
CA ASN A 127 -3.52 -15.53 10.91
C ASN A 127 -3.47 -15.85 9.41
N ARG A 128 -2.83 -14.99 8.61
CA ARG A 128 -2.55 -15.29 7.20
C ARG A 128 -1.65 -16.50 7.07
N ASP A 129 -0.59 -16.62 7.87
CA ASP A 129 0.27 -17.81 7.86
C ASP A 129 -0.48 -19.08 8.29
N ALA A 130 -1.30 -18.99 9.32
CA ALA A 130 -2.12 -20.10 9.80
C ALA A 130 -3.13 -20.62 8.75
N THR A 131 -3.70 -19.72 7.95
CA THR A 131 -4.73 -20.01 6.95
C THR A 131 -4.19 -20.19 5.52
N ASP A 132 -2.86 -20.26 5.36
CA ASP A 132 -2.20 -20.30 4.06
C ASP A 132 -2.63 -19.14 3.12
N ASP A 133 -2.84 -17.97 3.72
CA ASP A 133 -3.33 -16.71 3.12
C ASP A 133 -4.75 -16.79 2.54
N GLN A 134 -5.51 -17.85 2.82
CA GLN A 134 -6.91 -18.01 2.39
C GLN A 134 -7.80 -16.90 2.96
N ILE A 135 -7.55 -16.45 4.21
CA ILE A 135 -8.32 -15.36 4.83
C ILE A 135 -8.29 -14.06 4.01
N THR A 136 -7.20 -13.80 3.28
CA THR A 136 -7.06 -12.62 2.42
C THR A 136 -7.96 -12.74 1.18
N LEU A 137 -8.09 -13.94 0.62
CA LEU A 137 -8.98 -14.22 -0.51
C LEU A 137 -10.45 -14.13 -0.08
N ASP A 138 -10.79 -14.73 1.06
CA ASP A 138 -12.15 -14.72 1.60
C ASP A 138 -12.61 -13.30 1.91
N ALA A 139 -11.72 -12.46 2.46
CA ALA A 139 -12.01 -11.05 2.71
C ALA A 139 -12.27 -10.28 1.41
N ALA A 140 -11.54 -10.56 0.33
CA ALA A 140 -11.75 -9.92 -0.96
C ALA A 140 -13.09 -10.32 -1.59
N GLU A 141 -13.47 -11.60 -1.52
CA GLU A 141 -14.78 -12.08 -1.99
C GLU A 141 -15.94 -11.56 -1.11
N ALA A 142 -15.71 -11.39 0.19
CA ALA A 142 -16.67 -10.71 1.07
C ALA A 142 -16.87 -9.24 0.66
N ILE A 143 -15.80 -8.52 0.28
CA ILE A 143 -15.93 -7.15 -0.22
C ILE A 143 -16.77 -7.12 -1.49
N LYS A 144 -16.59 -8.07 -2.42
CA LYS A 144 -17.46 -8.16 -3.61
C LYS A 144 -18.93 -8.38 -3.25
N LYS A 145 -19.18 -9.24 -2.25
CA LYS A 145 -20.54 -9.55 -1.79
C LYS A 145 -21.23 -8.37 -1.10
N TYR A 146 -20.50 -7.61 -0.28
CA TYR A 146 -21.04 -6.54 0.56
C TYR A 146 -20.68 -5.12 0.11
N ASN A 147 -19.97 -4.99 -1.01
CA ASN A 147 -19.52 -3.76 -1.69
C ASN A 147 -18.52 -2.87 -0.94
N VAL A 148 -18.55 -2.83 0.40
CA VAL A 148 -17.74 -1.91 1.20
C VAL A 148 -16.80 -2.66 2.12
N GLY A 149 -15.51 -2.32 2.04
CA GLY A 149 -14.47 -2.82 2.92
C GLY A 149 -13.66 -1.71 3.57
N ILE A 150 -13.35 -1.87 4.85
CA ILE A 150 -12.42 -1.03 5.62
C ILE A 150 -11.23 -1.90 6.01
N LYS A 151 -10.01 -1.42 5.73
CA LYS A 151 -8.81 -2.22 5.89
C LYS A 151 -7.75 -1.51 6.73
N CYS A 152 -7.27 -2.20 7.76
CA CYS A 152 -6.12 -1.83 8.55
C CYS A 152 -4.80 -2.18 7.82
N ALA A 153 -3.70 -1.50 8.17
CA ALA A 153 -2.40 -1.77 7.55
C ALA A 153 -1.87 -3.16 7.96
N THR A 154 -1.23 -3.85 7.01
CA THR A 154 -0.78 -5.24 7.17
C THR A 154 0.67 -5.37 6.72
N ILE A 155 1.44 -6.21 7.39
CA ILE A 155 2.82 -6.53 7.03
C ILE A 155 2.83 -7.25 5.67
N THR A 156 3.74 -6.87 4.78
CA THR A 156 4.12 -7.73 3.64
C THR A 156 5.48 -8.31 3.98
N PRO A 157 5.58 -9.63 4.28
CA PRO A 157 6.81 -10.19 4.82
C PRO A 157 7.92 -10.19 3.78
N ASP A 158 9.12 -9.80 4.20
CA ASP A 158 10.37 -10.02 3.49
C ASP A 158 11.12 -11.20 4.13
N ALA A 159 12.35 -11.47 3.68
CA ALA A 159 13.17 -12.56 4.22
C ALA A 159 13.44 -12.40 5.74
N ALA A 160 13.55 -11.17 6.23
CA ALA A 160 13.75 -10.91 7.65
C ALA A 160 12.48 -11.21 8.46
N ARG A 161 11.31 -10.78 7.97
CA ARG A 161 10.01 -11.06 8.62
C ARG A 161 9.65 -12.54 8.58
N VAL A 162 10.02 -13.29 7.53
CA VAL A 162 9.88 -14.76 7.50
C VAL A 162 10.64 -15.39 8.66
N LYS A 163 11.88 -14.97 8.91
CA LYS A 163 12.70 -15.47 10.02
C LYS A 163 12.17 -15.02 11.38
N GLU A 164 11.76 -13.76 11.51
CA GLU A 164 11.24 -13.18 12.75
C GLU A 164 9.97 -13.88 13.23
N PHE A 165 9.03 -14.13 12.33
CA PHE A 165 7.72 -14.70 12.65
C PHE A 165 7.65 -16.22 12.46
N GLY A 166 8.71 -16.86 11.96
CA GLY A 166 8.74 -18.30 11.69
C GLY A 166 7.70 -18.71 10.64
N LEU A 167 7.53 -17.91 9.59
CA LEU A 167 6.48 -18.12 8.59
C LEU A 167 6.75 -19.35 7.73
N LYS A 168 5.69 -20.00 7.26
CA LYS A 168 5.76 -21.10 6.29
C LYS A 168 6.44 -20.68 5.00
N GLN A 169 6.14 -19.47 4.52
CA GLN A 169 6.72 -18.88 3.32
C GLN A 169 6.58 -17.35 3.28
N MET A 170 7.20 -16.73 2.27
CA MET A 170 7.05 -15.31 1.99
C MET A 170 5.69 -15.02 1.32
N TRP A 171 4.67 -14.77 2.14
CA TRP A 171 3.32 -14.44 1.66
C TRP A 171 3.28 -13.15 0.83
N LYS A 172 2.38 -13.13 -0.17
CA LYS A 172 2.18 -11.94 -1.01
C LYS A 172 1.55 -10.81 -0.19
N SER A 173 1.65 -9.58 -0.72
CA SER A 173 1.02 -8.42 -0.09
C SER A 173 -0.51 -8.57 -0.12
N PRO A 174 -1.22 -8.50 1.03
CA PRO A 174 -2.68 -8.58 1.04
C PRO A 174 -3.34 -7.48 0.21
N ASN A 175 -2.73 -6.28 0.19
CA ASN A 175 -3.20 -5.17 -0.63
C ASN A 175 -3.14 -5.51 -2.13
N GLY A 176 -2.09 -6.22 -2.57
CA GLY A 176 -1.96 -6.67 -3.95
C GLY A 176 -3.01 -7.72 -4.30
N THR A 177 -3.18 -8.73 -3.42
CA THR A 177 -4.19 -9.78 -3.58
C THR A 177 -5.60 -9.20 -3.70
N ILE A 178 -6.01 -8.34 -2.77
CA ILE A 178 -7.35 -7.73 -2.77
C ILE A 178 -7.56 -6.88 -4.03
N ARG A 179 -6.61 -6.01 -4.40
CA ARG A 179 -6.71 -5.19 -5.62
C ARG A 179 -6.81 -6.03 -6.89
N ASN A 180 -6.10 -7.16 -6.93
CA ASN A 180 -6.13 -8.05 -8.08
C ASN A 180 -7.49 -8.74 -8.27
N ILE A 181 -8.22 -8.97 -7.18
CA ILE A 181 -9.55 -9.59 -7.18
C ILE A 181 -10.65 -8.56 -7.46
N LEU A 182 -10.53 -7.36 -6.89
CA LEU A 182 -11.51 -6.29 -7.03
C LEU A 182 -11.35 -5.48 -8.33
N ASP A 183 -10.12 -5.37 -8.84
CA ASP A 183 -9.72 -4.41 -9.89
C ASP A 183 -10.04 -2.95 -9.49
N GLY A 184 -9.65 -1.99 -10.33
CA GLY A 184 -10.07 -0.60 -10.24
C GLY A 184 -8.95 0.40 -9.95
N THR A 185 -9.33 1.53 -9.35
CA THR A 185 -8.48 2.71 -9.19
C THR A 185 -8.38 3.08 -7.73
N VAL A 186 -7.15 3.21 -7.24
CA VAL A 186 -6.88 3.69 -5.88
C VAL A 186 -6.66 5.20 -5.94
N PHE A 187 -7.62 5.96 -5.44
CA PHE A 187 -7.47 7.40 -5.25
C PHE A 187 -6.77 7.70 -3.93
N ARG A 188 -5.70 8.49 -3.97
CA ARG A 188 -4.99 8.99 -2.78
C ARG A 188 -5.09 10.50 -2.72
N ALA A 189 -5.71 11.00 -1.66
CA ALA A 189 -5.86 12.43 -1.40
C ALA A 189 -5.17 12.80 -0.08
N PRO A 190 -4.52 13.97 0.01
CA PRO A 190 -3.98 14.46 1.28
C PRO A 190 -5.10 15.01 2.16
N ILE A 191 -4.97 14.80 3.48
CA ILE A 191 -5.76 15.53 4.49
C ILE A 191 -4.99 16.81 4.82
N LEU A 192 -5.53 17.96 4.43
CA LEU A 192 -4.89 19.26 4.65
C LEU A 192 -5.27 19.80 6.04
N ILE A 193 -4.25 20.13 6.83
CA ILE A 193 -4.41 20.77 8.14
C ILE A 193 -3.80 22.17 8.05
N SER A 194 -4.57 23.20 8.40
CA SER A 194 -4.21 24.60 8.17
C SER A 194 -2.89 25.02 8.83
N ASN A 195 -2.56 24.43 9.98
CA ASN A 195 -1.34 24.69 10.74
C ASN A 195 -0.16 23.76 10.40
N VAL A 196 -0.31 22.84 9.45
CA VAL A 196 0.80 21.97 8.99
C VAL A 196 1.37 22.54 7.69
N PRO A 197 2.62 23.03 7.69
CA PRO A 197 3.25 23.57 6.49
C PRO A 197 3.49 22.48 5.44
N ARG A 198 3.37 22.85 4.17
CA ARG A 198 3.52 21.94 3.03
C ARG A 198 4.95 21.96 2.50
N LEU A 199 5.46 20.80 2.10
CA LEU A 199 6.80 20.66 1.53
C LEU A 199 6.99 21.51 0.27
N VAL A 200 5.97 21.55 -0.59
CA VAL A 200 5.93 22.44 -1.76
C VAL A 200 4.99 23.60 -1.41
N PRO A 201 5.51 24.80 -1.11
CA PRO A 201 4.69 25.89 -0.61
C PRO A 201 3.59 26.30 -1.60
N GLY A 202 3.87 26.28 -2.91
CA GLY A 202 2.92 26.65 -3.95
C GLY A 202 1.66 25.77 -4.04
N TRP A 203 1.67 24.58 -3.45
CA TRP A 203 0.49 23.71 -3.44
C TRP A 203 -0.54 24.25 -2.45
N ARG A 204 -1.53 24.99 -2.96
CA ARG A 204 -2.63 25.54 -2.15
C ARG A 204 -3.88 24.66 -2.11
N LYS A 205 -4.03 23.79 -3.10
CA LYS A 205 -5.16 22.86 -3.26
C LYS A 205 -4.66 21.41 -3.16
N PRO A 206 -5.51 20.46 -2.72
CA PRO A 206 -5.13 19.05 -2.66
C PRO A 206 -4.86 18.51 -4.07
N ILE A 207 -3.90 17.60 -4.18
CA ILE A 207 -3.62 16.84 -5.39
C ILE A 207 -4.05 15.40 -5.12
N VAL A 208 -5.00 14.91 -5.91
CA VAL A 208 -5.46 13.52 -5.82
C VAL A 208 -4.77 12.68 -6.88
N ILE A 209 -4.17 11.57 -6.48
CA ILE A 209 -3.53 10.63 -7.38
C ILE A 209 -4.47 9.44 -7.57
N GLY A 210 -5.02 9.29 -8.78
CA GLY A 210 -5.68 8.07 -9.23
C GLY A 210 -4.64 7.08 -9.72
N ARG A 211 -4.41 6.00 -8.97
CA ARG A 211 -3.46 4.95 -9.32
C ARG A 211 -4.20 3.73 -9.86
N HIS A 212 -3.85 3.28 -11.06
CA HIS A 212 -4.32 2.00 -11.61
C HIS A 212 -3.85 0.84 -10.73
N ALA A 213 -4.79 0.01 -10.27
CA ALA A 213 -4.55 -1.01 -9.26
C ALA A 213 -4.40 -2.44 -9.81
N TYR A 214 -4.17 -2.58 -11.13
CA TYR A 214 -4.17 -3.87 -11.81
C TYR A 214 -2.99 -4.02 -12.79
N GLY A 215 -2.43 -5.23 -12.85
CA GLY A 215 -1.43 -5.60 -13.86
C GLY A 215 -0.03 -5.05 -13.58
N ASP A 216 0.71 -4.83 -14.65
CA ASP A 216 2.05 -4.25 -14.70
C ASP A 216 3.04 -4.98 -13.75
N GLN A 217 3.99 -4.23 -13.17
CA GLN A 217 4.98 -4.75 -12.21
C GLN A 217 4.36 -5.45 -10.98
N TYR A 218 3.08 -5.25 -10.68
CA TYR A 218 2.42 -5.94 -9.56
C TYR A 218 1.99 -7.37 -9.92
N LYS A 219 1.99 -7.72 -11.22
CA LYS A 219 1.76 -9.08 -11.73
C LYS A 219 2.87 -9.55 -12.67
N SER A 220 4.06 -8.98 -12.54
CA SER A 220 5.18 -9.36 -13.38
C SER A 220 5.72 -10.75 -13.04
N LYS A 221 6.32 -11.40 -14.02
CA LYS A 221 7.15 -12.58 -13.83
C LYS A 221 8.59 -12.23 -14.15
N ALA A 222 9.49 -12.70 -13.30
CA ALA A 222 10.92 -12.53 -13.49
C ALA A 222 11.58 -13.89 -13.67
N LEU A 223 12.60 -13.94 -14.51
CA LEU A 223 13.47 -15.09 -14.70
C LEU A 223 14.92 -14.60 -14.64
N LEU A 224 15.80 -15.40 -14.04
CA LEU A 224 17.25 -15.20 -14.10
C LEU A 224 17.83 -16.18 -15.13
N CYS A 225 18.81 -15.74 -15.92
CA CYS A 225 19.63 -16.61 -16.73
C CYS A 225 21.08 -16.53 -16.28
N ASP A 226 21.75 -17.68 -16.22
CA ASP A 226 23.15 -17.78 -15.77
C ASP A 226 24.16 -17.72 -16.92
N GLY A 227 23.69 -17.59 -18.17
CA GLY A 227 24.55 -17.62 -19.35
C GLY A 227 23.86 -17.12 -20.63
N PRO A 228 24.57 -17.21 -21.77
CA PRO A 228 24.05 -16.75 -23.06
C PRO A 228 22.75 -17.44 -23.45
N GLY A 229 21.84 -16.72 -24.10
CA GLY A 229 20.53 -17.26 -24.47
C GLY A 229 19.62 -16.28 -25.19
N LEU A 230 18.52 -16.78 -25.74
CA LEU A 230 17.50 -15.96 -26.39
C LEU A 230 16.32 -15.72 -25.45
N PHE A 231 15.94 -14.46 -25.27
CA PHE A 231 14.72 -14.09 -24.58
C PHE A 231 13.64 -13.73 -25.61
N GLU A 232 12.59 -14.53 -25.65
CA GLU A 232 11.44 -14.36 -26.52
C GLU A 232 10.16 -14.16 -25.71
N MET A 233 9.24 -13.36 -26.24
CA MET A 233 7.83 -13.35 -25.82
C MET A 233 7.02 -14.22 -26.77
N VAL A 234 6.20 -15.11 -26.21
CA VAL A 234 5.32 -15.99 -26.99
C VAL A 234 3.87 -15.80 -26.54
N PHE A 235 3.00 -15.42 -27.46
CA PHE A 235 1.55 -15.38 -27.24
C PHE A 235 0.88 -16.51 -28.02
N THR A 236 0.28 -17.45 -27.30
CA THR A 236 -0.46 -18.57 -27.88
C THR A 236 -1.96 -18.26 -27.84
N PRO A 237 -2.62 -18.01 -28.99
CA PRO A 237 -4.06 -17.79 -29.02
C PRO A 237 -4.80 -19.03 -28.49
N ALA A 238 -5.92 -18.81 -27.78
CA ALA A 238 -6.80 -19.91 -27.36
C ALA A 238 -7.45 -20.63 -28.55
N ASP A 239 -7.66 -19.90 -29.64
CA ASP A 239 -8.06 -20.44 -30.93
C ASP A 239 -6.87 -21.19 -31.56
N SER A 240 -6.91 -22.53 -31.49
CA SER A 240 -5.85 -23.43 -31.98
C SER A 240 -5.62 -23.37 -33.49
N SER A 241 -6.52 -22.71 -34.25
CA SER A 241 -6.31 -22.47 -35.68
C SER A 241 -5.31 -21.34 -35.96
N LYS A 242 -5.00 -20.50 -34.97
CA LYS A 242 -4.05 -19.38 -35.11
C LYS A 242 -2.68 -19.78 -34.57
N PRO A 243 -1.59 -19.56 -35.33
CA PRO A 243 -0.26 -19.89 -34.85
C PRO A 243 0.16 -19.00 -33.66
N PRO A 244 1.01 -19.50 -32.76
CA PRO A 244 1.62 -18.66 -31.73
C PRO A 244 2.38 -17.48 -32.34
N GLN A 245 2.22 -16.30 -31.74
CA GLN A 245 2.99 -15.11 -32.08
C GLN A 245 4.26 -15.11 -31.25
N ARG A 246 5.41 -14.85 -31.89
CA ARG A 246 6.73 -14.85 -31.25
C ARG A 246 7.43 -13.54 -31.55
N GLU A 247 8.01 -12.92 -30.53
CA GLU A 247 8.84 -11.73 -30.67
C GLU A 247 10.13 -11.92 -29.87
N THR A 248 11.28 -11.78 -30.54
CA THR A 248 12.57 -11.77 -29.84
C THR A 248 12.75 -10.43 -29.14
N VAL A 249 12.95 -10.46 -27.83
CA VAL A 249 13.18 -9.25 -27.03
C VAL A 249 14.67 -8.92 -26.98
N PHE A 250 15.50 -9.91 -26.67
CA PHE A 250 16.94 -9.72 -26.49
C PHE A 250 17.70 -11.04 -26.62
N LYS A 251 18.96 -10.96 -27.06
CA LYS A 251 19.91 -12.07 -27.05
C LYS A 251 20.98 -11.78 -26.01
N PHE A 252 20.99 -12.57 -24.93
CA PHE A 252 21.99 -12.49 -23.88
C PHE A 252 23.31 -13.12 -24.34
N GLU A 253 24.42 -12.44 -24.06
CA GLU A 253 25.79 -12.96 -24.22
C GLU A 253 26.37 -13.50 -22.90
N GLY A 254 25.63 -13.41 -21.80
CA GLY A 254 26.03 -13.81 -20.46
C GLY A 254 24.87 -13.73 -19.47
N PRO A 255 25.13 -13.80 -18.16
CA PRO A 255 24.08 -13.77 -17.13
C PRO A 255 23.19 -12.53 -17.21
N GLY A 256 21.92 -12.67 -16.84
CA GLY A 256 20.94 -11.60 -16.96
C GLY A 256 19.62 -11.85 -16.21
N LEU A 257 18.74 -10.85 -16.31
CA LEU A 257 17.40 -10.86 -15.72
C LEU A 257 16.38 -10.50 -16.80
N MET A 258 15.29 -11.27 -16.87
CA MET A 258 14.15 -11.02 -17.74
C MET A 258 12.95 -10.67 -16.89
N LEU A 259 12.17 -9.69 -17.33
CA LEU A 259 10.94 -9.26 -16.68
C LEU A 259 9.82 -9.20 -17.72
N SER A 260 8.69 -9.84 -17.45
CA SER A 260 7.48 -9.74 -18.25
C SER A 260 6.35 -9.18 -17.40
N MET A 261 5.51 -8.34 -18.01
CA MET A 261 4.33 -7.75 -17.37
C MET A 261 3.20 -7.62 -18.40
N TYR A 262 1.97 -7.46 -17.92
CA TYR A 262 0.81 -7.36 -18.78
C TYR A 262 -0.26 -6.46 -18.17
N ASN A 263 -1.17 -6.01 -19.02
CA ASN A 263 -2.41 -5.36 -18.62
C ASN A 263 -3.54 -5.78 -19.57
N THR A 264 -4.78 -5.39 -19.28
CA THR A 264 -5.94 -5.68 -20.14
C THR A 264 -6.62 -4.39 -20.58
N VAL A 265 -7.15 -4.39 -21.81
CA VAL A 265 -7.92 -3.25 -22.33
C VAL A 265 -9.12 -2.93 -21.44
N GLN A 266 -9.76 -3.96 -20.87
CA GLN A 266 -10.88 -3.80 -19.95
C GLN A 266 -10.47 -3.03 -18.69
N SER A 267 -9.38 -3.43 -18.04
CA SER A 267 -8.92 -2.77 -16.81
C SER A 267 -8.44 -1.34 -17.08
N ILE A 268 -7.74 -1.10 -18.20
CA ILE A 268 -7.33 0.26 -18.62
C ILE A 268 -8.54 1.17 -18.86
N ARG A 269 -9.59 0.67 -19.52
CA ARG A 269 -10.83 1.43 -19.72
C ARG A 269 -11.52 1.74 -18.39
N GLY A 270 -11.57 0.77 -17.47
CA GLY A 270 -12.12 0.98 -16.12
C GLY A 270 -11.34 2.04 -15.34
N PHE A 271 -10.01 2.02 -15.44
CA PHE A 271 -9.14 3.04 -14.84
C PHE A 271 -9.41 4.44 -15.41
N ALA A 272 -9.50 4.57 -16.73
CA ALA A 272 -9.82 5.85 -17.37
C ALA A 272 -11.20 6.37 -16.94
N LEU A 273 -12.24 5.53 -17.02
CA LEU A 273 -13.61 5.91 -16.68
C LEU A 273 -13.75 6.34 -15.23
N SER A 274 -13.19 5.56 -14.30
CA SER A 274 -13.21 5.91 -12.87
C SER A 274 -12.47 7.23 -12.59
N SER A 275 -11.35 7.47 -13.27
CA SER A 275 -10.57 8.70 -13.13
C SER A 275 -11.35 9.92 -13.64
N PHE A 276 -12.03 9.81 -14.79
CA PHE A 276 -12.88 10.89 -15.31
C PHE A 276 -14.10 11.15 -14.41
N ASN A 277 -14.79 10.10 -13.98
CA ASN A 277 -15.93 10.23 -13.08
C ASN A 277 -15.54 10.89 -11.74
N PHE A 278 -14.37 10.53 -11.21
CA PHE A 278 -13.84 11.16 -9.99
C PHE A 278 -13.50 12.64 -10.22
N ALA A 279 -12.83 12.97 -11.32
CA ALA A 279 -12.51 14.37 -11.65
C ALA A 279 -13.77 15.23 -11.79
N LEU A 280 -14.81 14.70 -12.45
CA LEU A 280 -16.11 15.35 -12.59
C LEU A 280 -16.81 15.53 -11.23
N SER A 281 -16.84 14.51 -10.37
CA SER A 281 -17.48 14.61 -9.05
C SER A 281 -16.78 15.61 -8.12
N GLN A 282 -15.47 15.80 -8.29
CA GLN A 282 -14.68 16.79 -7.54
C GLN A 282 -14.64 18.17 -8.20
N ALA A 283 -15.35 18.37 -9.32
CA ALA A 283 -15.28 19.59 -10.14
C ALA A 283 -13.83 20.06 -10.38
N SER A 284 -12.92 19.10 -10.62
CA SER A 284 -11.48 19.34 -10.69
C SER A 284 -10.92 18.89 -12.04
N PRO A 285 -9.95 19.61 -12.62
CA PRO A 285 -9.30 19.17 -13.85
C PRO A 285 -8.49 17.88 -13.62
N GLY A 286 -8.51 16.97 -14.59
CA GLY A 286 -7.76 15.71 -14.57
C GLY A 286 -6.60 15.71 -15.56
N ALA A 287 -5.53 14.98 -15.25
CA ALA A 287 -4.43 14.70 -16.17
C ALA A 287 -4.08 13.21 -16.12
N LEU A 288 -3.91 12.59 -17.29
CA LEU A 288 -3.41 11.23 -17.45
C LEU A 288 -2.00 11.30 -18.06
N MET A 289 -1.03 10.60 -17.47
CA MET A 289 0.36 10.59 -17.92
C MET A 289 0.81 9.16 -18.18
N ALA A 290 1.43 8.93 -19.33
CA ALA A 290 2.07 7.68 -19.72
C ALA A 290 3.34 7.99 -20.54
N LYS A 291 4.30 7.07 -20.56
CA LYS A 291 5.46 7.12 -21.45
C LYS A 291 5.15 6.25 -22.67
N SER A 292 4.55 6.87 -23.70
CA SER A 292 4.17 6.24 -24.98
C SER A 292 5.33 6.21 -25.98
#